data_AF-A0A941GWZ1-F1
#
_entry.id   AF-A0A941GWZ1-F1
#
_cell.length_a   1.000
_cell.length_b   1.000
_cell.length_c   1.000
_cell.angle_alpha   90.00
_cell.angle_beta   90.00
_cell.angle_gamma   90.00
#
_symmetry.space_group_name_H-M   'P 1'
#
loop_
_entity.id
_entity.type
_entity.pdbx_description
1 polymer ?
#
loop_
_entity_poly.entity_id
_entity_poly.type
_entity_poly.pdbx_seq_one_letter_code
_entity_poly.pdbx_strand_id
1 'polypeptide(L)'
;MIAENYNFPRTTRKKLDLFFYAAISYPLIVLYIIPYGLIPHFRIFLPLLVAIFGLEVLLVKHKKDHWFDWLLSIGIVSTGIIRFYYTSTETGIQGLGMALLISMLLLNCRQEKRINKFFARLMYYPALVSIILQLRASYQNNYGTGEERLVLGVSDTEANLSSLFILIFFFFCLKNNFKIGSIFCLLCSLLFVSRGYALALLVFFLTWVWEKKLFKYLSKINFATLFIGVNIFLIILSIFWVNNINPTLVEGQVTGVERLATINDNSNYVRFALNQDIINLFMNDLELAAWGFPGDYAEAITKTIGKPPHNSLLSFVATNGVLLSILYFWIFIKIVTRFYTQQNLKYILSYLAFALVLYGAFNPVTGVGFVAMLSLAESKNKLKFKL
;
A
#
# COMPACT_ATOMS: atom_id res chain seq x y z
N MET A 1 0.70 -43.81 8.09
CA MET A 1 -0.69 -43.70 8.61
C MET A 1 -0.58 -43.09 10.01
N ILE A 2 -0.59 -41.76 10.10
CA ILE A 2 -0.80 -41.02 11.36
C ILE A 2 -1.77 -39.91 10.99
N ALA A 3 -3.04 -40.13 11.31
CA ALA A 3 -4.09 -39.15 11.14
C ALA A 3 -4.04 -38.22 12.35
N GLU A 4 -3.44 -37.04 12.19
CA GLU A 4 -3.63 -35.96 13.15
C GLU A 4 -5.08 -35.48 13.04
N ASN A 5 -5.86 -35.86 14.04
CA ASN A 5 -7.19 -35.34 14.30
C ASN A 5 -7.10 -33.82 14.52
N TYR A 6 -7.30 -33.05 13.46
CA TYR A 6 -7.62 -31.63 13.54
C TYR A 6 -9.01 -31.48 14.18
N ASN A 7 -9.02 -31.50 15.52
CA ASN A 7 -10.16 -31.06 16.31
C ASN A 7 -10.38 -29.57 16.02
N PHE A 8 -11.36 -29.28 15.15
CA PHE A 8 -11.91 -27.94 15.04
C PHE A 8 -12.49 -27.55 16.41
N PRO A 9 -12.02 -26.47 17.05
CA PRO A 9 -12.57 -26.06 18.34
C PRO A 9 -14.05 -25.72 18.18
N ARG A 10 -14.86 -26.33 19.07
CA ARG A 10 -16.29 -26.08 19.24
C ARG A 10 -16.58 -24.57 19.30
N THR A 11 -17.70 -24.20 18.70
CA THR A 11 -18.28 -22.86 18.58
C THR A 11 -18.42 -22.12 19.92
N THR A 12 -17.35 -21.49 20.38
CA THR A 12 -17.46 -20.29 21.21
C THR A 12 -18.06 -19.18 20.34
N ARG A 13 -19.06 -18.44 20.83
CA ARG A 13 -19.57 -17.22 20.16
C ARG A 13 -18.35 -16.42 19.70
N LYS A 14 -18.13 -16.29 18.39
CA LYS A 14 -17.02 -15.51 17.83
C LYS A 14 -17.14 -14.10 18.37
N LYS A 15 -16.29 -13.74 19.35
CA LYS A 15 -16.19 -12.35 19.81
C LYS A 15 -15.88 -11.48 18.59
N LEU A 16 -16.59 -10.37 18.46
CA LEU A 16 -16.32 -9.38 17.42
C LEU A 16 -14.92 -8.82 17.67
N ASP A 17 -14.04 -8.99 16.69
CA ASP A 17 -12.66 -8.47 16.73
C ASP A 17 -12.68 -7.01 16.29
N LEU A 18 -12.94 -6.12 17.26
CA LEU A 18 -13.22 -4.72 16.99
C LEU A 18 -12.06 -4.03 16.26
N PHE A 19 -10.82 -4.31 16.67
CA PHE A 19 -9.61 -3.82 16.03
C PHE A 19 -9.50 -4.29 14.57
N PHE A 20 -9.81 -5.55 14.25
CA PHE A 20 -9.78 -6.03 12.87
C PHE A 20 -10.77 -5.27 11.98
N TYR A 21 -12.00 -5.06 12.46
CA TYR A 21 -12.99 -4.26 11.74
C TYR A 21 -12.52 -2.80 11.61
N ALA A 22 -11.93 -2.23 12.65
CA ALA A 22 -11.42 -0.87 12.63
C ALA A 22 -10.22 -0.69 11.67
N ALA A 23 -9.30 -1.66 11.62
CA ALA A 23 -8.15 -1.69 10.73
C ALA A 23 -8.54 -1.83 9.25
N ILE A 24 -9.70 -2.42 8.94
CA ILE A 24 -10.29 -2.43 7.59
C ILE A 24 -11.05 -1.13 7.31
N SER A 25 -11.84 -0.65 8.26
CA SER A 25 -12.60 0.60 8.11
C SER A 25 -11.69 1.79 7.85
N TYR A 26 -10.56 1.89 8.55
CA TYR A 26 -9.63 3.00 8.46
C TYR A 26 -9.17 3.30 7.01
N PRO A 27 -8.51 2.37 6.29
CA PRO A 27 -8.10 2.63 4.92
C PRO A 27 -9.29 2.86 4.00
N LEU A 28 -10.44 2.17 4.21
CA LEU A 28 -11.61 2.38 3.34
C LEU A 28 -12.25 3.78 3.53
N ILE A 29 -12.30 4.28 4.76
CA ILE A 29 -12.83 5.61 5.05
C ILE A 29 -11.84 6.69 4.61
N VAL A 30 -10.56 6.54 4.95
CA VAL A 30 -9.53 7.54 4.69
C VAL A 30 -9.20 7.64 3.20
N LEU A 31 -9.05 6.51 2.50
CA LEU A 31 -8.64 6.55 1.09
C LEU A 31 -9.78 6.90 0.13
N TYR A 32 -11.04 6.67 0.53
CA TYR A 32 -12.17 6.80 -0.40
C TYR A 32 -13.26 7.74 0.07
N ILE A 33 -13.57 7.85 1.36
CA ILE A 33 -14.77 8.59 1.82
C ILE A 33 -14.41 10.02 2.21
N ILE A 34 -13.32 10.21 2.95
CA ILE A 34 -12.90 11.54 3.41
C ILE A 34 -11.98 12.14 2.34
N PRO A 35 -12.33 13.30 1.76
CA PRO A 35 -11.44 13.98 0.81
C PRO A 35 -10.14 14.40 1.51
N TYR A 36 -9.02 14.27 0.81
CA TYR A 36 -7.73 14.72 1.33
C TYR A 36 -7.77 16.25 1.48
N GLY A 37 -7.26 16.76 2.60
CA GLY A 37 -7.28 18.19 2.92
C GLY A 37 -8.55 18.71 3.64
N LEU A 38 -9.71 18.06 3.54
CA LEU A 38 -10.95 18.59 4.14
C LEU A 38 -11.02 18.41 5.67
N ILE A 39 -10.44 17.32 6.17
CA ILE A 39 -10.28 17.06 7.60
C ILE A 39 -8.88 16.51 7.78
N PRO A 40 -8.12 16.94 8.81
CA PRO A 40 -6.91 16.27 9.26
C PRO A 40 -7.33 14.91 9.87
N HIS A 41 -7.85 14.01 9.05
CA HIS A 41 -8.45 12.74 9.46
C HIS A 41 -7.44 11.89 10.23
N PHE A 42 -6.17 12.00 9.87
CA PHE A 42 -5.06 11.43 10.61
C PHE A 42 -4.87 12.03 12.02
N ARG A 43 -5.31 13.26 12.29
CA ARG A 43 -5.29 13.86 13.64
C ARG A 43 -6.38 13.31 14.56
N ILE A 44 -7.46 12.75 14.03
CA ILE A 44 -8.62 12.31 14.81
C ILE A 44 -8.78 10.78 14.77
N PHE A 45 -8.88 10.20 13.57
CA PHE A 45 -9.15 8.77 13.40
C PHE A 45 -7.98 7.89 13.82
N LEU A 46 -6.76 8.36 13.62
CA LEU A 46 -5.58 7.57 13.90
C LEU A 46 -5.30 7.46 15.41
N PRO A 47 -5.40 8.54 16.22
CA PRO A 47 -5.44 8.42 17.67
C PRO A 47 -6.63 7.60 18.17
N LEU A 48 -7.80 7.72 17.55
CA LEU A 48 -8.96 6.91 17.92
C LEU A 48 -8.71 5.42 17.71
N LEU A 49 -8.08 5.02 16.60
CA LEU A 49 -7.69 3.63 16.35
C LEU A 49 -6.66 3.13 17.35
N VAL A 50 -5.70 3.96 17.71
CA VAL A 50 -4.73 3.67 18.77
C VAL A 50 -5.44 3.51 20.12
N ALA A 51 -6.45 4.32 20.43
CA ALA A 51 -7.23 4.20 21.65
C ALA A 51 -8.10 2.94 21.67
N ILE A 52 -8.78 2.62 20.57
CA ILE A 52 -9.53 1.36 20.39
C ILE A 52 -8.59 0.17 20.55
N PHE A 53 -7.40 0.25 19.96
CA PHE A 53 -6.35 -0.75 20.14
C PHE A 53 -5.98 -0.86 21.62
N GLY A 54 -5.61 0.24 22.28
CA GLY A 54 -5.24 0.25 23.70
C GLY A 54 -6.32 -0.37 24.58
N LEU A 55 -7.59 -0.05 24.34
CA LEU A 55 -8.74 -0.66 25.01
C LEU A 55 -8.83 -2.17 24.73
N GLU A 56 -8.71 -2.60 23.47
CA GLU A 56 -8.74 -4.02 23.15
C GLU A 56 -7.60 -4.77 23.84
N VAL A 57 -6.39 -4.20 23.86
CA VAL A 57 -5.26 -4.85 24.53
C VAL A 57 -5.46 -4.93 26.05
N LEU A 58 -6.04 -3.90 26.67
CA LEU A 58 -6.40 -3.92 28.10
C LEU A 58 -7.50 -4.94 28.42
N LEU A 59 -8.48 -5.11 27.53
CA LEU A 59 -9.63 -5.98 27.74
C LEU A 59 -9.32 -7.46 27.43
N VAL A 60 -8.40 -7.74 26.52
CA VAL A 60 -7.97 -9.12 26.28
C VAL A 60 -7.00 -9.53 27.39
N LYS A 61 -7.51 -10.30 28.37
CA LYS A 61 -6.70 -11.01 29.38
C LYS A 61 -5.65 -11.89 28.67
N HIS A 62 -4.47 -11.32 28.42
CA HIS A 62 -3.38 -12.03 27.77
C HIS A 62 -2.31 -12.48 28.77
N LYS A 63 -1.78 -13.68 28.52
CA LYS A 63 -0.73 -14.34 29.29
C LYS A 63 0.53 -13.45 29.34
N LYS A 64 1.28 -13.54 30.45
CA LYS A 64 2.55 -12.81 30.72
C LYS A 64 3.59 -12.88 29.59
N ASP A 65 3.47 -13.82 28.65
CA ASP A 65 4.49 -14.17 27.66
C ASP A 65 4.68 -13.15 26.52
N HIS A 66 3.88 -12.07 26.45
CA HIS A 66 3.92 -11.08 25.37
C HIS A 66 4.26 -9.64 25.84
N TRP A 67 4.95 -9.48 26.96
CA TRP A 67 5.26 -8.16 27.53
C TRP A 67 6.18 -7.29 26.65
N PHE A 68 7.09 -7.91 25.88
CA PHE A 68 7.99 -7.20 24.97
C PHE A 68 7.23 -6.59 23.77
N ASP A 69 6.29 -7.34 23.22
CA ASP A 69 5.38 -6.91 22.14
C ASP A 69 4.54 -5.70 22.59
N TRP A 70 4.15 -5.68 23.87
CA TRP A 70 3.46 -4.57 24.51
C TRP A 70 4.31 -3.31 24.65
N LEU A 71 5.52 -3.45 25.21
CA LEU A 71 6.45 -2.33 25.37
C LEU A 71 6.84 -1.73 24.01
N LEU A 72 7.02 -2.58 23.00
CA LEU A 72 7.30 -2.14 21.64
C LEU A 72 6.11 -1.39 21.03
N SER A 73 4.89 -1.89 21.21
CA SER A 73 3.67 -1.22 20.74
C SER A 73 3.47 0.13 21.42
N ILE A 74 3.60 0.18 22.74
CA ILE A 74 3.48 1.42 23.52
C ILE A 74 4.57 2.39 23.07
N GLY A 75 5.84 1.97 23.03
CA GLY A 75 6.94 2.83 22.60
C GLY A 75 6.75 3.41 21.20
N ILE A 76 6.22 2.62 20.26
CA ILE A 76 6.01 3.06 18.87
C ILE A 76 4.74 3.93 18.74
N VAL A 77 3.69 3.64 19.50
CA VAL A 77 2.54 4.53 19.64
C VAL A 77 2.96 5.86 20.27
N SER A 78 3.72 5.83 21.37
CA SER A 78 4.19 7.02 22.08
C SER A 78 5.09 7.87 21.21
N THR A 79 6.05 7.27 20.51
CA THR A 79 6.91 7.99 19.55
C THR A 79 6.12 8.49 18.34
N GLY A 80 5.11 7.75 17.88
CA GLY A 80 4.17 8.20 16.86
C GLY A 80 3.36 9.42 17.31
N ILE A 81 2.85 9.43 18.54
CA ILE A 81 2.11 10.55 19.14
C ILE A 81 3.02 11.75 19.37
N ILE A 82 4.24 11.53 19.88
CA ILE A 82 5.23 12.59 20.08
C ILE A 82 5.61 13.21 18.73
N ARG A 83 5.97 12.41 17.73
CA ARG A 83 6.26 12.93 16.38
C ARG A 83 5.05 13.66 15.82
N PHE A 84 3.86 13.08 15.91
CA PHE A 84 2.64 13.73 15.47
C PHE A 84 2.40 15.11 16.10
N TYR A 85 2.81 15.32 17.36
CA TYR A 85 2.66 16.60 18.05
C TYR A 85 3.78 17.60 17.73
N TYR A 86 5.00 17.11 17.48
CA TYR A 86 6.20 17.95 17.35
C TYR A 86 6.77 18.08 15.94
N THR A 87 6.27 17.33 14.95
CA THR A 87 6.78 17.32 13.57
C THR A 87 5.70 17.64 12.54
N SER A 88 6.10 17.75 11.27
CA SER A 88 5.20 17.96 10.14
C SER A 88 4.08 16.90 10.10
N THR A 89 2.94 17.25 9.52
CA THR A 89 1.76 16.35 9.44
C THR A 89 2.10 15.00 8.79
N GLU A 90 2.98 14.98 7.79
CA GLU A 90 3.40 13.76 7.10
C GLU A 90 4.18 12.79 7.99
N THR A 91 5.16 13.30 8.74
CA THR A 91 6.00 12.49 9.64
C THR A 91 5.19 11.92 10.81
N GLY A 92 4.19 12.67 11.29
CA GLY A 92 3.21 12.18 12.27
C GLY A 92 2.33 11.05 11.75
N ILE A 93 1.83 11.16 10.51
CA ILE A 93 1.05 10.10 9.84
C ILE A 93 1.87 8.81 9.74
N GLN A 94 3.16 8.94 9.41
CA GLN A 94 4.03 7.78 9.23
C GLN A 94 4.29 7.03 10.54
N GLY A 95 4.61 7.75 11.63
CA GLY A 95 4.84 7.15 12.94
C GLY A 95 3.62 6.39 13.48
N LEU A 96 2.43 6.99 13.33
CA LEU A 96 1.19 6.35 13.77
C LEU A 96 0.76 5.18 12.86
N GLY A 97 0.99 5.24 11.56
CA GLY A 97 0.73 4.10 10.68
C GLY A 97 1.69 2.92 10.93
N MET A 98 2.95 3.20 11.31
CA MET A 98 3.86 2.16 11.80
C MET A 98 3.29 1.50 13.08
N ALA A 99 2.78 2.29 14.02
CA ALA A 99 2.14 1.77 15.21
C ALA A 99 0.96 0.84 14.88
N LEU A 100 0.10 1.22 13.93
CA LEU A 100 -0.98 0.34 13.45
C LEU A 100 -0.47 -0.98 12.85
N LEU A 101 0.58 -0.95 12.03
CA LEU A 101 1.15 -2.19 11.47
C LEU A 101 1.67 -3.12 12.57
N ILE A 102 2.33 -2.58 13.60
CA ILE A 102 2.78 -3.36 14.75
C ILE A 102 1.61 -3.97 15.50
N SER A 103 0.57 -3.18 15.74
CA SER A 103 -0.69 -3.67 16.33
C SER A 103 -1.27 -4.84 15.52
N MET A 104 -1.28 -4.73 14.19
CA MET A 104 -1.72 -5.82 13.29
C MET A 104 -0.81 -7.05 13.38
N LEU A 105 0.51 -6.87 13.45
CA LEU A 105 1.49 -7.96 13.63
C LEU A 105 1.27 -8.72 14.94
N LEU A 106 0.96 -8.02 16.02
CA LEU A 106 0.96 -8.61 17.36
C LEU A 106 -0.36 -9.30 17.71
N LEU A 107 -1.49 -8.65 17.42
CA LEU A 107 -2.78 -9.08 17.98
C LEU A 107 -3.63 -9.89 16.99
N ASN A 108 -3.91 -9.36 15.80
CA ASN A 108 -5.10 -9.83 15.07
C ASN A 108 -4.86 -10.35 13.64
N CYS A 109 -3.72 -10.10 13.00
CA CYS A 109 -3.46 -10.58 11.63
C CYS A 109 -2.53 -11.80 11.59
N ARG A 110 -2.86 -12.86 12.34
CA ARG A 110 -2.16 -14.16 12.26
C ARG A 110 -2.71 -15.08 11.16
N GLN A 111 -3.97 -14.90 10.79
CA GLN A 111 -4.68 -15.73 9.83
C GLN A 111 -5.70 -14.89 9.06
N GLU A 112 -6.10 -15.39 7.89
CA GLU A 112 -7.18 -14.80 7.11
C GLU A 112 -8.51 -14.87 7.86
N LYS A 113 -9.25 -13.77 7.88
CA LYS A 113 -10.53 -13.63 8.57
C LYS A 113 -11.63 -13.25 7.60
N ARG A 114 -12.83 -13.76 7.86
CA ARG A 114 -14.05 -13.37 7.14
C ARG A 114 -14.72 -12.22 7.87
N ILE A 115 -15.07 -11.18 7.13
CA ILE A 115 -15.93 -10.11 7.64
C ILE A 115 -17.41 -10.43 7.46
N ASN A 116 -18.24 -9.81 8.30
CA ASN A 116 -19.68 -9.83 8.14
C ASN A 116 -20.09 -9.20 6.79
N LYS A 117 -20.99 -9.85 6.04
CA LYS A 117 -21.47 -9.36 4.74
C LYS A 117 -22.15 -7.99 4.83
N PHE A 118 -22.87 -7.72 5.91
CA PHE A 118 -23.50 -6.42 6.16
C PHE A 118 -22.42 -5.34 6.30
N PHE A 119 -21.41 -5.57 7.14
CA PHE A 119 -20.28 -4.66 7.29
C PHE A 119 -19.54 -4.43 5.95
N ALA A 120 -19.27 -5.50 5.20
CA ALA A 120 -18.62 -5.38 3.89
C ALA A 120 -19.42 -4.49 2.93
N ARG A 121 -20.75 -4.64 2.89
CA ARG A 121 -21.65 -3.80 2.08
C ARG A 121 -21.68 -2.35 2.56
N LEU A 122 -21.71 -2.15 3.88
CA LEU A 122 -21.71 -0.84 4.51
C LEU A 122 -20.45 -0.05 4.17
N MET A 123 -19.30 -0.71 4.04
CA MET A 123 -18.07 -0.06 3.59
C MET A 123 -18.02 0.09 2.06
N TYR A 124 -18.51 -0.90 1.33
CA TYR A 124 -18.47 -0.93 -0.14
C TYR A 124 -19.26 0.20 -0.81
N TYR A 125 -20.54 0.37 -0.47
CA TYR A 125 -21.41 1.32 -1.20
C TYR A 125 -20.98 2.78 -1.03
N PRO A 126 -20.70 3.28 0.19
CA PRO A 126 -20.21 4.64 0.37
C PRO A 126 -18.87 4.88 -0.32
N ALA A 127 -17.94 3.92 -0.25
CA ALA A 127 -16.66 4.03 -0.95
C ALA A 127 -16.86 4.10 -2.47
N LEU A 128 -17.70 3.24 -3.05
CA LEU A 128 -17.99 3.26 -4.48
C LEU A 128 -18.63 4.58 -4.92
N VAL A 129 -19.65 5.05 -4.20
CA VAL A 129 -20.32 6.33 -4.49
C VAL A 129 -19.32 7.48 -4.40
N SER A 130 -18.48 7.50 -3.36
CA SER A 130 -17.48 8.55 -3.19
C SER A 130 -16.44 8.54 -4.31
N ILE A 131 -15.94 7.36 -4.72
CA ILE A 131 -15.02 7.27 -5.86
C ILE A 131 -15.67 7.83 -7.13
N ILE A 132 -16.93 7.48 -7.41
CA ILE A 132 -17.64 7.99 -8.59
C ILE A 132 -17.79 9.52 -8.54
N LEU A 133 -18.17 10.07 -7.38
CA LEU A 133 -18.31 11.51 -7.20
C LEU A 133 -16.96 12.23 -7.37
N GLN A 134 -15.87 11.67 -6.86
CA GLN A 134 -14.53 12.22 -7.02
C GLN A 134 -14.05 12.20 -8.47
N LEU A 135 -14.26 11.09 -9.19
CA LEU A 135 -13.92 11.02 -10.62
C LEU A 135 -14.73 12.02 -11.44
N ARG A 136 -16.02 12.20 -11.11
CA ARG A 136 -16.87 13.22 -11.75
C ARG A 136 -16.35 14.63 -11.48
N ALA A 137 -16.00 14.94 -10.23
CA ALA A 137 -15.45 16.23 -9.86
C ALA A 137 -14.11 16.49 -10.57
N SER A 138 -13.22 15.50 -10.62
CA SER A 138 -11.96 15.59 -11.38
C SER A 138 -12.21 15.83 -12.87
N TYR A 139 -13.16 15.12 -13.47
CA TYR A 139 -13.52 15.34 -14.88
C TYR A 139 -13.99 16.77 -15.13
N GLN A 140 -14.84 17.32 -14.27
CA GLN A 140 -15.34 18.69 -14.39
C GLN A 140 -14.22 19.73 -14.25
N ASN A 141 -13.29 19.52 -13.32
CA ASN A 141 -12.16 20.41 -13.12
C ASN A 141 -11.17 20.37 -14.31
N ASN A 142 -11.00 19.20 -14.92
CA ASN A 142 -10.07 19.01 -16.03
C ASN A 142 -10.64 19.43 -17.40
N TYR A 143 -11.96 19.59 -17.51
CA TYR A 143 -12.66 19.90 -18.77
C TYR A 143 -12.28 21.27 -19.38
N GLY A 144 -11.47 22.09 -18.68
CA GLY A 144 -10.95 23.37 -19.17
C GLY A 144 -9.41 23.48 -19.23
N THR A 145 -8.65 22.48 -18.75
CA THR A 145 -7.19 22.57 -18.61
C THR A 145 -6.42 21.72 -19.64
N GLY A 146 -7.11 20.88 -20.41
CA GLY A 146 -6.47 19.94 -21.34
C GLY A 146 -5.81 18.74 -20.65
N GLU A 147 -5.95 18.59 -19.33
CA GLU A 147 -5.45 17.43 -18.60
C GLU A 147 -6.37 16.21 -18.80
N GLU A 148 -5.90 15.24 -19.58
CA GLU A 148 -6.69 14.05 -19.93
C GLU A 148 -6.84 13.01 -18.79
N ARG A 149 -6.08 13.15 -17.70
CA ARG A 149 -6.01 12.13 -16.64
C ARG A 149 -6.95 12.45 -15.50
N LEU A 150 -7.86 11.54 -15.19
CA LEU A 150 -8.68 11.66 -13.99
C LEU A 150 -7.88 11.32 -12.73
N VAL A 151 -8.24 11.96 -11.62
CA VAL A 151 -7.67 11.72 -10.30
C VAL A 151 -8.78 11.56 -9.27
N LEU A 152 -8.52 10.80 -8.22
CA LEU A 152 -9.31 10.82 -7.01
C LEU A 152 -8.97 12.11 -6.26
N GLY A 153 -10.00 12.78 -5.75
CA GLY A 153 -9.85 13.99 -4.93
C GLY A 153 -9.07 13.74 -3.63
N VAL A 154 -8.81 12.48 -3.27
CA VAL A 154 -7.98 12.12 -2.11
C VAL A 154 -6.47 12.12 -2.40
N SER A 155 -6.00 12.34 -3.63
CA SER A 155 -4.57 12.12 -3.96
C SER A 155 -3.80 13.35 -4.45
N ASP A 156 -4.15 14.57 -4.01
CA ASP A 156 -3.45 15.83 -4.34
C ASP A 156 -2.89 15.85 -5.77
N THR A 157 -3.78 15.74 -6.77
CA THR A 157 -3.48 15.77 -8.22
C THR A 157 -2.60 14.64 -8.79
N GLU A 158 -2.19 13.63 -8.01
CA GLU A 158 -1.36 12.53 -8.54
C GLU A 158 -2.16 11.29 -8.99
N ALA A 159 -2.37 11.15 -10.30
CA ALA A 159 -3.08 10.03 -10.91
C ALA A 159 -2.50 8.63 -10.59
N ASN A 160 -1.19 8.53 -10.32
CA ASN A 160 -0.60 7.24 -9.99
C ASN A 160 -1.00 6.80 -8.57
N LEU A 161 -0.99 7.71 -7.59
CA LEU A 161 -1.43 7.42 -6.22
C LEU A 161 -2.92 7.07 -6.17
N SER A 162 -3.75 7.80 -6.93
CA SER A 162 -5.15 7.44 -7.18
C SER A 162 -5.30 6.00 -7.67
N SER A 163 -4.43 5.58 -8.59
CA SER A 163 -4.48 4.23 -9.15
C SER A 163 -4.10 3.15 -8.13
N LEU A 164 -3.18 3.45 -7.20
CA LEU A 164 -2.88 2.55 -6.08
C LEU A 164 -4.11 2.35 -5.20
N PHE A 165 -4.83 3.44 -4.90
CA PHE A 165 -6.03 3.35 -4.08
C PHE A 165 -7.10 2.51 -4.77
N ILE A 166 -7.30 2.67 -6.08
CA ILE A 166 -8.21 1.79 -6.82
C ILE A 166 -7.72 0.34 -6.88
N LEU A 167 -6.41 0.07 -6.92
CA LEU A 167 -5.88 -1.29 -6.80
C LEU A 167 -6.25 -1.93 -5.46
N ILE A 168 -6.12 -1.21 -4.34
CA ILE A 168 -6.51 -1.71 -3.01
C ILE A 168 -8.03 -1.93 -2.95
N PHE A 169 -8.83 -1.04 -3.53
CA PHE A 169 -10.30 -1.20 -3.59
C PHE A 169 -10.71 -2.39 -4.47
N PHE A 170 -9.99 -2.63 -5.56
CA PHE A 170 -10.16 -3.80 -6.41
C PHE A 170 -9.92 -5.09 -5.61
N PHE A 171 -8.88 -5.13 -4.78
CA PHE A 171 -8.61 -6.27 -3.89
C PHE A 171 -9.76 -6.50 -2.91
N PHE A 172 -10.26 -5.43 -2.27
CA PHE A 172 -11.42 -5.48 -1.39
C PHE A 172 -12.65 -6.07 -2.10
N CYS A 173 -12.93 -5.59 -3.31
CA CYS A 173 -14.06 -6.02 -4.12
C CYS A 173 -13.97 -7.51 -4.47
N LEU A 174 -12.79 -7.97 -4.90
CA LEU A 174 -12.58 -9.38 -5.24
C LEU A 174 -12.72 -10.30 -4.04
N LYS A 175 -12.07 -9.97 -2.92
CA LYS A 175 -12.14 -10.77 -1.68
C LYS A 175 -13.58 -10.96 -1.19
N ASN A 176 -14.43 -9.94 -1.39
CA ASN A 176 -15.83 -9.92 -0.96
C ASN A 176 -16.85 -10.24 -2.07
N ASN A 177 -16.41 -10.60 -3.28
CA ASN A 177 -17.26 -10.87 -4.45
C ASN A 177 -18.18 -9.71 -4.91
N PHE A 178 -17.72 -8.46 -4.77
CA PHE A 178 -18.41 -7.29 -5.35
C PHE A 178 -18.04 -7.11 -6.83
N LYS A 179 -18.81 -7.76 -7.71
CA LYS A 179 -18.54 -7.79 -9.16
C LYS A 179 -18.56 -6.40 -9.81
N ILE A 180 -19.57 -5.60 -9.49
CA ILE A 180 -19.74 -4.25 -10.08
C ILE A 180 -18.51 -3.39 -9.77
N GLY A 181 -18.10 -3.33 -8.51
CA GLY A 181 -16.90 -2.62 -8.10
C GLY A 181 -15.63 -3.17 -8.74
N SER A 182 -15.52 -4.49 -8.89
CA SER A 182 -14.35 -5.11 -9.55
C SER A 182 -14.25 -4.68 -11.01
N ILE A 183 -15.36 -4.74 -11.76
CA ILE A 183 -15.42 -4.29 -13.17
C ILE A 183 -15.12 -2.80 -13.27
N PHE A 184 -15.72 -2.00 -12.39
CA PHE A 184 -15.49 -0.57 -12.33
C PHE A 184 -14.01 -0.23 -12.10
N CYS A 185 -13.32 -0.91 -11.18
CA CYS A 185 -11.89 -0.71 -10.96
C CYS A 185 -11.05 -1.04 -12.21
N LEU A 186 -11.42 -2.10 -12.95
CA LEU A 186 -10.73 -2.42 -14.21
C LEU A 186 -10.92 -1.30 -15.24
N LEU A 187 -12.13 -0.73 -15.34
CA LEU A 187 -12.39 0.41 -16.23
C LEU A 187 -11.59 1.66 -15.82
N CYS A 188 -11.34 1.86 -14.52
CA CYS A 188 -10.49 2.96 -14.05
C CYS A 188 -9.06 2.90 -14.60
N SER A 189 -8.57 1.74 -15.07
CA SER A 189 -7.27 1.66 -15.74
C SER A 189 -7.20 2.49 -17.02
N LEU A 190 -8.33 2.60 -17.74
CA LEU A 190 -8.48 3.44 -18.93
C LEU A 190 -8.62 4.92 -18.55
N LEU A 191 -9.26 5.22 -17.42
CA LEU A 191 -9.52 6.60 -16.96
C LEU A 191 -8.25 7.29 -16.41
N PHE A 192 -7.41 6.55 -15.68
CA PHE A 192 -6.19 7.10 -15.07
C PHE A 192 -4.99 7.10 -16.01
N VAL A 193 -5.03 6.25 -17.05
CA VAL A 193 -3.93 6.03 -18.00
C VAL A 193 -2.61 5.77 -17.24
N SER A 194 -2.70 4.94 -16.19
CA SER A 194 -1.58 4.65 -15.30
C SER A 194 -0.90 3.35 -15.70
N ARG A 195 0.31 3.45 -16.25
CA ARG A 195 1.17 2.30 -16.59
C ARG A 195 1.42 1.38 -15.40
N GLY A 196 1.69 1.94 -14.23
CA GLY A 196 1.91 1.16 -13.01
C GLY A 196 0.67 0.35 -12.63
N TYR A 197 -0.52 0.93 -12.81
CA TYR A 197 -1.78 0.22 -12.54
C TYR A 197 -2.07 -0.87 -13.56
N ALA A 198 -1.90 -0.58 -14.85
CA ALA A 198 -2.03 -1.57 -15.91
C ALA A 198 -1.07 -2.74 -15.69
N LEU A 199 0.20 -2.46 -15.35
CA LEU A 199 1.19 -3.48 -15.02
C LEU A 199 0.79 -4.30 -13.79
N ALA A 200 0.31 -3.67 -12.73
CA ALA A 200 -0.15 -4.37 -11.53
C ALA A 200 -1.36 -5.27 -11.81
N LEU A 201 -2.31 -4.83 -12.63
CA LEU A 201 -3.44 -5.65 -13.07
C LEU A 201 -2.96 -6.82 -13.95
N LEU A 202 -2.04 -6.58 -14.88
CA LEU A 202 -1.45 -7.64 -15.70
C LEU A 202 -0.78 -8.70 -14.83
N VAL A 203 0.07 -8.29 -13.88
CA VAL A 203 0.71 -9.20 -12.92
C VAL A 203 -0.33 -9.94 -12.08
N PHE A 204 -1.39 -9.27 -11.66
CA PHE A 204 -2.50 -9.89 -10.92
C PHE A 204 -3.13 -11.02 -11.74
N PHE A 205 -3.55 -10.76 -12.98
CA PHE A 205 -4.23 -11.75 -13.82
C PHE A 205 -3.32 -12.89 -14.25
N LEU A 206 -2.06 -12.60 -14.63
CA LEU A 206 -1.06 -13.63 -14.93
C LEU A 206 -0.83 -14.54 -13.71
N THR A 207 -0.70 -13.94 -12.52
CA THR A 207 -0.54 -14.71 -11.29
C THR A 207 -1.78 -15.53 -10.98
N TRP A 208 -2.97 -15.02 -11.25
CA TRP A 208 -4.21 -15.76 -11.05
C TRP A 208 -4.33 -16.96 -12.00
N VAL A 209 -4.02 -16.80 -13.28
CA VAL A 209 -4.06 -17.88 -14.29
C VAL A 209 -3.03 -18.98 -13.96
N TRP A 210 -1.82 -18.59 -13.53
CA TRP A 210 -0.73 -19.53 -13.23
C TRP A 210 -0.50 -19.79 -11.74
N GLU A 211 -1.48 -19.49 -10.89
CA GLU A 211 -1.36 -19.45 -9.42
C GLU A 211 -0.68 -20.70 -8.85
N LYS A 212 -1.13 -21.90 -9.25
CA LYS A 212 -0.57 -23.17 -8.79
C LYS A 212 0.88 -23.37 -9.21
N LYS A 213 1.21 -23.05 -10.47
CA LYS A 213 2.56 -23.24 -11.03
C LYS A 213 3.53 -22.25 -10.40
N LEU A 214 3.15 -20.97 -10.35
CA LEU A 214 3.96 -19.92 -9.74
C LEU A 214 4.18 -20.18 -8.25
N PHE A 215 3.14 -20.55 -7.50
CA PHE A 215 3.28 -20.84 -6.07
C PHE A 215 4.24 -22.01 -5.83
N LYS A 216 4.23 -23.08 -6.65
CA LYS A 216 5.18 -24.20 -6.53
C LYS A 216 6.66 -23.75 -6.56
N TYR A 217 6.98 -22.73 -7.35
CA TYR A 217 8.34 -22.19 -7.44
C TYR A 217 8.59 -21.13 -6.36
N LEU A 218 7.68 -20.18 -6.24
CA LEU A 218 7.81 -19.02 -5.37
C LEU A 218 7.66 -19.35 -3.87
N SER A 219 6.99 -20.45 -3.51
CA SER A 219 6.89 -20.91 -2.12
C SER A 219 8.24 -21.37 -1.56
N LYS A 220 9.22 -21.65 -2.42
CA LYS A 220 10.60 -21.98 -2.01
C LYS A 220 11.43 -20.75 -1.66
N ILE A 221 10.96 -19.56 -2.06
CA ILE A 221 11.64 -18.29 -1.83
C ILE A 221 10.95 -17.61 -0.64
N ASN A 222 11.72 -17.23 0.37
CA ASN A 222 11.19 -16.43 1.46
C ASN A 222 10.74 -15.06 0.91
N PHE A 223 9.56 -14.59 1.35
CA PHE A 223 9.05 -13.27 0.98
C PHE A 223 10.07 -12.15 1.22
N ALA A 224 10.86 -12.21 2.30
CA ALA A 224 11.93 -11.25 2.56
C ALA A 224 12.96 -11.20 1.42
N THR A 225 13.40 -12.36 0.94
CA THR A 225 14.34 -12.48 -0.18
C THR A 225 13.73 -11.94 -1.47
N LEU A 226 12.46 -12.25 -1.74
CA LEU A 226 11.74 -11.69 -2.89
C LEU A 226 11.66 -10.17 -2.80
N PHE A 227 11.24 -9.62 -1.65
CA PHE A 227 11.11 -8.19 -1.43
C PHE A 227 12.43 -7.45 -1.65
N ILE A 228 13.52 -7.93 -1.03
CA ILE A 228 14.85 -7.34 -1.17
C ILE A 228 15.35 -7.46 -2.62
N GLY A 229 15.25 -8.66 -3.20
CA GLY A 229 15.75 -8.93 -4.55
C GLY A 229 15.09 -8.06 -5.61
N VAL A 230 13.77 -7.84 -5.53
CA VAL A 230 13.04 -7.01 -6.49
C VAL A 230 13.40 -5.52 -6.34
N ASN A 231 13.61 -5.03 -5.11
CA ASN A 231 14.06 -3.65 -4.91
C ASN A 231 15.51 -3.42 -5.40
N ILE A 232 16.42 -4.37 -5.16
CA ILE A 232 17.79 -4.32 -5.69
C ILE A 232 17.78 -4.35 -7.22
N PHE A 233 16.99 -5.26 -7.81
CA PHE A 233 16.84 -5.35 -9.26
C PHE A 233 16.40 -4.02 -9.86
N LEU A 234 15.45 -3.33 -9.23
CA LEU A 234 14.98 -2.02 -9.69
C LEU A 234 16.04 -0.92 -9.58
N ILE A 235 16.85 -0.93 -8.52
CA ILE A 235 17.99 0.00 -8.39
C ILE A 235 18.98 -0.22 -9.53
N ILE A 236 19.36 -1.48 -9.78
CA ILE A 236 20.26 -1.85 -10.88
C ILE A 236 19.66 -1.44 -12.23
N LEU A 237 18.37 -1.71 -12.43
CA LEU A 237 17.66 -1.31 -13.64
C LEU A 237 17.65 0.20 -13.83
N SER A 238 17.46 0.98 -12.75
CA SER A 238 17.48 2.44 -12.79
C SER A 238 18.84 2.96 -13.26
N ILE A 239 19.93 2.46 -12.66
CA ILE A 239 21.31 2.81 -13.03
C ILE A 239 21.62 2.39 -14.47
N PHE A 240 21.22 1.18 -14.87
CA PHE A 240 21.40 0.71 -16.23
C PHE A 240 20.67 1.60 -17.23
N TRP A 241 19.40 1.91 -16.98
CA TRP A 241 18.56 2.69 -17.88
C TRP A 241 19.12 4.09 -18.12
N VAL A 242 19.44 4.82 -17.05
CA VAL A 242 19.94 6.20 -17.12
C VAL A 242 21.27 6.28 -17.88
N ASN A 243 22.15 5.30 -17.70
CA ASN A 243 23.48 5.32 -18.31
C ASN A 243 23.51 4.78 -19.76
N ASN A 244 22.51 4.00 -20.18
CA ASN A 244 22.54 3.33 -21.50
C ASN A 244 21.46 3.82 -22.47
N ILE A 245 20.42 4.51 -21.99
CA ILE A 245 19.36 5.02 -22.86
C ILE A 245 19.59 6.51 -23.10
N ASN A 246 19.88 6.83 -24.35
CA ASN A 246 20.20 8.19 -24.76
C ASN A 246 18.98 9.10 -24.54
N PRO A 247 19.10 10.19 -23.74
CA PRO A 247 18.03 11.15 -23.51
C PRO A 247 17.46 11.76 -24.81
N THR A 248 18.25 11.81 -25.89
CA THR A 248 17.79 12.36 -27.18
C THR A 248 16.92 11.39 -27.99
N LEU A 249 16.88 10.10 -27.63
CA LEU A 249 16.00 9.08 -28.21
C LEU A 249 14.71 8.90 -27.42
N VAL A 250 14.53 9.68 -26.36
CA VAL A 250 13.36 9.63 -25.51
C VAL A 250 12.26 10.45 -26.17
N GLU A 251 11.14 9.81 -26.50
CA GLU A 251 9.98 10.51 -27.04
C GLU A 251 9.52 11.60 -26.06
N GLY A 252 8.97 12.70 -26.60
CA GLY A 252 8.36 13.77 -25.81
C GLY A 252 7.27 13.25 -24.86
N GLN A 253 6.67 14.12 -24.06
CA GLN A 253 5.57 13.69 -23.19
C GLN A 253 4.40 13.13 -24.01
N VAL A 254 4.30 11.80 -24.07
CA VAL A 254 3.14 11.12 -24.63
C VAL A 254 1.96 11.38 -23.68
N THR A 255 0.86 11.89 -24.22
CA THR A 255 -0.43 12.06 -23.54
C THR A 255 -1.42 10.98 -24.02
N GLY A 256 -2.49 10.73 -23.27
CA GLY A 256 -3.51 9.76 -23.69
C GLY A 256 -3.13 8.27 -23.61
N VAL A 257 -4.00 7.42 -24.17
CA VAL A 257 -3.96 5.94 -24.06
C VAL A 257 -2.66 5.33 -24.60
N GLU A 258 -2.03 5.98 -25.58
CA GLU A 258 -0.74 5.60 -26.17
C GLU A 258 0.37 5.47 -25.11
N ARG A 259 0.27 6.22 -24.02
CA ARG A 259 1.16 6.11 -22.85
C ARG A 259 1.22 4.69 -22.28
N LEU A 260 0.20 3.87 -22.47
CA LEU A 260 0.20 2.49 -21.98
C LEU A 260 1.13 1.59 -22.81
N ALA A 261 1.44 1.96 -24.05
CA ALA A 261 2.31 1.22 -24.96
C ALA A 261 3.75 1.76 -24.98
N THR A 262 3.97 3.05 -24.68
CA THR A 262 5.31 3.65 -24.72
C THR A 262 6.11 3.40 -23.43
N ILE A 263 7.23 2.70 -23.59
CA ILE A 263 8.18 2.42 -22.50
C ILE A 263 9.32 3.44 -22.49
N ASN A 264 9.77 3.91 -23.66
CA ASN A 264 10.90 4.84 -23.82
C ASN A 264 10.43 6.29 -23.93
N ASP A 265 9.95 6.86 -22.81
CA ASP A 265 9.48 8.24 -22.74
C ASP A 265 10.11 9.03 -21.58
N ASN A 266 9.99 10.35 -21.63
CA ASN A 266 10.63 11.24 -20.64
C ASN A 266 10.11 10.96 -19.23
N SER A 267 8.85 10.53 -19.10
CA SER A 267 8.28 10.16 -17.81
C SER A 267 9.02 8.99 -17.17
N ASN A 268 9.41 7.96 -17.90
CA ASN A 268 10.16 6.83 -17.33
C ASN A 268 11.63 7.17 -17.10
N TYR A 269 12.25 7.93 -18.02
CA TYR A 269 13.62 8.39 -17.83
C TYR A 269 13.78 9.18 -16.52
N VAL A 270 12.91 10.17 -16.27
CA VAL A 270 12.92 10.98 -15.04
C VAL A 270 12.74 10.10 -13.79
N ARG A 271 11.90 9.05 -13.84
CA ARG A 271 11.70 8.15 -12.70
C ARG A 271 12.97 7.40 -12.32
N PHE A 272 13.69 6.88 -13.31
CA PHE A 272 14.94 6.16 -13.09
C PHE A 272 16.07 7.11 -12.68
N ALA A 273 16.13 8.31 -13.28
CA ALA A 273 17.09 9.35 -12.90
C ALA A 273 16.93 9.76 -11.44
N LEU A 274 15.71 10.05 -10.98
CA LEU A 274 15.44 10.42 -9.58
C LEU A 274 15.83 9.32 -8.58
N ASN A 275 15.68 8.05 -8.96
CA ASN A 275 16.15 6.93 -8.13
C ASN A 275 17.69 6.90 -8.03
N GLN A 276 18.40 7.24 -9.10
CA GLN A 276 19.87 7.35 -9.09
C GLN A 276 20.33 8.58 -8.29
N ASP A 277 19.67 9.71 -8.47
CA ASP A 277 20.00 10.97 -7.78
C ASP A 277 19.89 10.83 -6.26
N ILE A 278 18.83 10.19 -5.76
CA ILE A 278 18.68 9.97 -4.30
C ILE A 278 19.75 9.02 -3.75
N ILE A 279 20.17 8.01 -4.52
CA ILE A 279 21.24 7.09 -4.12
C ILE A 279 22.57 7.85 -4.05
N ASN A 280 22.88 8.66 -5.06
CA ASN A 280 24.06 9.52 -5.07
C ASN A 280 24.07 10.48 -3.87
N LEU A 281 22.91 11.06 -3.55
CA LEU A 281 22.76 11.94 -2.40
C LEU A 281 23.08 11.20 -1.09
N PHE A 282 22.53 10.00 -0.88
CA PHE A 282 22.83 9.19 0.30
C PHE A 282 24.28 8.73 0.40
N MET A 283 24.95 8.49 -0.73
CA MET A 283 26.37 8.15 -0.72
C MET A 283 27.25 9.34 -0.31
N ASN A 284 26.82 10.56 -0.61
CA ASN A 284 27.55 11.79 -0.32
C ASN A 284 27.19 12.40 1.04
N ASP A 285 26.01 12.09 1.59
CA ASP A 285 25.52 12.57 2.88
C ASP A 285 24.93 11.40 3.70
N LEU A 286 25.80 10.78 4.50
CA LEU A 286 25.44 9.66 5.35
C LEU A 286 24.50 10.07 6.51
N GLU A 287 24.54 11.33 6.93
CA GLU A 287 23.64 11.83 7.99
C GLU A 287 22.22 11.90 7.45
N LEU A 288 22.05 12.47 6.25
CA LEU A 288 20.79 12.45 5.52
C LEU A 288 20.31 11.03 5.25
N ALA A 289 21.20 10.11 4.87
CA ALA A 289 20.83 8.71 4.66
C ALA A 289 20.33 8.05 5.96
N ALA A 290 20.98 8.33 7.10
CA ALA A 290 20.62 7.74 8.39
C ALA A 290 19.28 8.25 8.91
N TRP A 291 19.01 9.55 8.78
CA TRP A 291 17.89 10.24 9.43
C TRP A 291 16.74 10.63 8.50
N GLY A 292 16.98 10.69 7.18
CA GLY A 292 16.05 11.19 6.19
C GLY A 292 16.00 12.71 6.15
N PHE A 293 15.21 13.26 5.23
CA PHE A 293 15.02 14.69 5.09
C PHE A 293 14.31 15.29 6.31
N PRO A 294 14.84 16.38 6.90
CA PRO A 294 14.16 17.08 7.99
C PRO A 294 12.97 17.91 7.47
N GLY A 295 11.91 18.03 8.28
CA GLY A 295 10.82 18.97 8.03
C GLY A 295 9.72 18.47 7.08
N ASP A 296 9.29 19.33 6.17
CA ASP A 296 8.34 18.97 5.10
C ASP A 296 9.11 18.25 3.98
N TYR A 297 8.85 16.95 3.83
CA TYR A 297 9.57 16.13 2.87
C TYR A 297 9.33 16.59 1.43
N ALA A 298 8.10 16.98 1.08
CA ALA A 298 7.77 17.43 -0.26
C ALA A 298 8.53 18.72 -0.62
N GLU A 299 8.64 19.66 0.32
CA GLU A 299 9.43 20.87 0.13
C GLU A 299 10.93 20.55 0.02
N ALA A 300 11.47 19.76 0.96
CA ALA A 300 12.89 19.45 1.03
C ALA A 300 13.37 18.69 -0.21
N ILE A 301 12.64 17.66 -0.64
CA ILE A 301 13.02 16.85 -1.81
C ILE A 301 12.93 17.64 -3.10
N THR A 302 11.94 18.54 -3.22
CA THR A 302 11.75 19.39 -4.40
C THR A 302 12.90 20.37 -4.54
N LYS A 303 13.39 20.95 -3.43
CA LYS A 303 14.56 21.85 -3.45
C LYS A 303 15.87 21.13 -3.83
N THR A 304 16.00 19.86 -3.47
CA THR A 304 17.27 19.13 -3.63
C THR A 304 17.38 18.38 -4.96
N ILE A 305 16.35 17.61 -5.34
CA ILE A 305 16.35 16.78 -6.57
C ILE A 305 15.13 17.02 -7.46
N GLY A 306 14.32 18.05 -7.16
CA GLY A 306 13.16 18.45 -7.97
C GLY A 306 11.89 17.65 -7.72
N LYS A 307 11.96 16.32 -7.55
CA LYS A 307 10.80 15.44 -7.33
C LYS A 307 11.13 14.21 -6.47
N PRO A 308 10.13 13.60 -5.79
CA PRO A 308 10.33 12.34 -5.09
C PRO A 308 10.80 11.19 -5.99
N PRO A 309 11.68 10.29 -5.49
CA PRO A 309 12.10 9.11 -6.24
C PRO A 309 10.92 8.15 -6.43
N HIS A 310 10.72 7.66 -7.64
CA HIS A 310 9.56 6.82 -8.01
C HIS A 310 9.76 5.34 -7.69
N ASN A 311 10.45 5.07 -6.59
CA ASN A 311 10.59 3.78 -5.94
C ASN A 311 10.10 3.95 -4.50
N SER A 312 9.10 3.17 -4.10
CA SER A 312 8.48 3.33 -2.78
C SER A 312 9.43 3.05 -1.61
N LEU A 313 10.43 2.17 -1.78
CA LEU A 313 11.44 1.91 -0.75
C LEU A 313 12.39 3.10 -0.63
N LEU A 314 12.94 3.59 -1.74
CA LEU A 314 13.85 4.74 -1.73
C LEU A 314 13.15 6.00 -1.22
N SER A 315 11.90 6.23 -1.63
CA SER A 315 11.11 7.35 -1.12
C SER A 315 10.86 7.22 0.38
N PHE A 316 10.57 6.02 0.89
CA PHE A 316 10.37 5.83 2.32
C PHE A 316 11.65 6.08 3.12
N VAL A 317 12.80 5.60 2.60
CA VAL A 317 14.13 5.87 3.17
C VAL A 317 14.46 7.35 3.13
N ALA A 318 14.18 8.05 2.04
CA ALA A 318 14.40 9.49 1.93
C ALA A 318 13.58 10.26 2.97
N THR A 319 12.33 9.88 3.21
CA THR A 319 11.50 10.56 4.20
C THR A 319 11.87 10.22 5.65
N ASN A 320 12.28 8.98 5.94
CA ASN A 320 12.39 8.48 7.32
C ASN A 320 13.79 8.12 7.80
N GLY A 321 14.76 8.09 6.88
CA GLY A 321 16.09 7.55 7.11
C GLY A 321 16.12 6.03 7.10
N VAL A 322 17.32 5.47 6.92
CA VAL A 322 17.55 4.03 6.86
C VAL A 322 17.16 3.32 8.15
N LEU A 323 17.44 3.92 9.32
CA LEU A 323 17.20 3.27 10.62
C LEU A 323 15.72 2.93 10.84
N LEU A 324 14.84 3.92 10.64
CA LEU A 324 13.40 3.72 10.80
C LEU A 324 12.83 2.85 9.67
N SER A 325 13.39 2.96 8.47
CA SER A 325 13.01 2.14 7.31
C SER A 325 13.27 0.65 7.55
N ILE A 326 14.42 0.29 8.12
CA ILE A 326 14.74 -1.10 8.45
C ILE A 326 13.69 -1.68 9.40
N LEU A 327 13.35 -0.94 10.47
CA LEU A 327 12.33 -1.38 11.43
C LEU A 327 10.97 -1.55 10.75
N TYR A 328 10.54 -0.55 9.96
CA TYR A 328 9.28 -0.58 9.21
C TYR A 328 9.19 -1.79 8.29
N PHE A 329 10.18 -1.97 7.42
CA PHE A 329 10.16 -3.06 6.44
C PHE A 329 10.33 -4.42 7.11
N TRP A 330 11.05 -4.52 8.23
CA TRP A 330 11.10 -5.76 9.01
C TRP A 330 9.70 -6.16 9.53
N ILE A 331 8.95 -5.21 10.10
CA ILE A 331 7.56 -5.43 10.53
C ILE A 331 6.68 -5.81 9.34
N PHE A 332 6.71 -5.01 8.27
CA PHE A 332 5.91 -5.23 7.07
C PHE A 332 6.16 -6.63 6.47
N ILE A 333 7.43 -7.01 6.28
CA ILE A 333 7.84 -8.32 5.77
C ILE A 333 7.32 -9.43 6.69
N LYS A 334 7.47 -9.30 8.02
CA LYS A 334 6.97 -10.29 8.98
C LYS A 334 5.46 -10.50 8.88
N ILE A 335 4.68 -9.43 8.68
CA ILE A 335 3.23 -9.54 8.51
C ILE A 335 2.89 -10.21 7.18
N VAL A 336 3.43 -9.70 6.06
CA VAL A 336 3.10 -10.20 4.72
C VAL A 336 3.53 -11.66 4.54
N THR A 337 4.64 -12.08 5.14
CA THR A 337 5.09 -13.49 5.12
C THR A 337 4.02 -14.45 5.66
N ARG A 338 3.22 -14.04 6.67
CA ARG A 338 2.13 -14.87 7.22
C ARG A 338 0.98 -15.04 6.23
N PHE A 339 0.83 -14.09 5.32
CA PHE A 339 -0.17 -14.10 4.26
C PHE A 339 0.41 -14.56 2.93
N TYR A 340 1.66 -15.01 2.87
CA TYR A 340 2.30 -15.52 1.66
C TYR A 340 1.82 -16.94 1.32
N THR A 341 0.53 -17.01 0.96
CA THR A 341 -0.19 -18.24 0.61
C THR A 341 -0.47 -18.26 -0.88
N GLN A 342 -0.81 -19.43 -1.42
CA GLN A 342 -1.19 -19.57 -2.83
C GLN A 342 -2.30 -18.58 -3.22
N GLN A 343 -3.33 -18.45 -2.38
CA GLN A 343 -4.48 -17.59 -2.65
C GLN A 343 -4.09 -16.10 -2.66
N ASN A 344 -3.17 -15.71 -1.77
CA ASN A 344 -2.77 -14.31 -1.65
C ASN A 344 -1.69 -13.87 -2.65
N LEU A 345 -1.02 -14.82 -3.31
CA LEU A 345 0.11 -14.56 -4.19
C LEU A 345 -0.19 -13.49 -5.26
N LYS A 346 -1.37 -13.55 -5.88
CA LYS A 346 -1.81 -12.58 -6.91
C LYS A 346 -1.92 -11.14 -6.39
N TYR A 347 -2.36 -10.95 -5.15
CA TYR A 347 -2.44 -9.64 -4.52
C TYR A 347 -1.04 -9.13 -4.14
N ILE A 348 -0.19 -10.01 -3.63
CA ILE A 348 1.18 -9.67 -3.21
C ILE A 348 2.03 -9.26 -4.40
N LEU A 349 2.09 -10.07 -5.46
CA LEU A 349 2.90 -9.76 -6.63
C LEU A 349 2.40 -8.53 -7.38
N SER A 350 1.08 -8.35 -7.47
CA SER A 350 0.47 -7.16 -8.07
C SER A 350 0.83 -5.88 -7.31
N TYR A 351 0.74 -5.91 -5.98
CA TYR A 351 1.11 -4.76 -5.14
C TYR A 351 2.60 -4.45 -5.20
N LEU A 352 3.46 -5.48 -5.17
CA LEU A 352 4.90 -5.30 -5.33
C LEU A 352 5.23 -4.69 -6.69
N ALA A 353 4.67 -5.21 -7.78
CA ALA A 353 4.88 -4.66 -9.12
C ALA A 353 4.50 -3.18 -9.21
N PHE A 354 3.41 -2.79 -8.54
CA PHE A 354 3.00 -1.39 -8.46
C PHE A 354 4.00 -0.53 -7.66
N ALA A 355 4.47 -1.03 -6.51
CA ALA A 355 5.38 -0.33 -5.61
C ALA A 355 6.77 -0.06 -6.23
N LEU A 356 7.13 -0.79 -7.30
CA LEU A 356 8.38 -0.59 -8.04
C LEU A 356 8.39 0.66 -8.93
N VAL A 357 7.23 1.15 -9.33
CA VAL A 357 7.14 2.24 -10.33
C VAL A 357 6.37 3.46 -9.80
N LEU A 358 6.06 3.46 -8.50
CA LEU A 358 5.44 4.58 -7.81
C LEU A 358 6.12 4.83 -6.46
N TYR A 359 6.13 6.09 -6.02
CA TYR A 359 6.43 6.49 -4.65
C TYR A 359 5.21 6.33 -3.71
N GLY A 360 5.45 6.05 -2.43
CA GLY A 360 4.36 6.03 -1.43
C GLY A 360 3.45 4.78 -1.41
N ALA A 361 3.72 3.74 -2.21
CA ALA A 361 3.05 2.45 -2.03
C ALA A 361 3.45 1.77 -0.71
N PHE A 362 4.61 2.09 -0.16
CA PHE A 362 4.98 1.67 1.19
C PHE A 362 4.70 2.71 2.27
N ASN A 363 3.98 3.79 1.95
CA ASN A 363 3.51 4.70 2.99
C ASN A 363 2.64 3.93 3.99
N PRO A 364 2.65 4.29 5.29
CA PRO A 364 2.01 3.44 6.28
C PRO A 364 0.49 3.29 6.12
N VAL A 365 -0.21 4.31 5.62
CA VAL A 365 -1.66 4.22 5.33
C VAL A 365 -1.95 3.21 4.21
N THR A 366 -1.19 3.26 3.11
CA THR A 366 -1.34 2.34 1.98
C THR A 366 -0.88 0.93 2.36
N GLY A 367 0.21 0.81 3.12
CA GLY A 367 0.69 -0.43 3.69
C GLY A 367 -0.31 -1.11 4.63
N VAL A 368 -0.95 -0.36 5.54
CA VAL A 368 -2.05 -0.85 6.39
C VAL A 368 -3.24 -1.29 5.54
N GLY A 369 -3.62 -0.49 4.54
CA GLY A 369 -4.67 -0.84 3.58
C GLY A 369 -4.40 -2.17 2.87
N PHE A 370 -3.20 -2.35 2.36
CA PHE A 370 -2.77 -3.58 1.71
C PHE A 370 -2.78 -4.79 2.66
N VAL A 371 -2.19 -4.66 3.84
CA VAL A 371 -2.19 -5.73 4.86
C VAL A 371 -3.62 -6.10 5.27
N ALA A 372 -4.48 -5.10 5.45
CA ALA A 372 -5.90 -5.33 5.74
C ALA A 372 -6.56 -6.15 4.63
N MET A 373 -6.28 -5.86 3.35
CA MET A 373 -6.80 -6.66 2.25
C MET A 373 -6.25 -8.10 2.21
N LEU A 374 -4.97 -8.31 2.51
CA LEU A 374 -4.39 -9.65 2.61
C LEU A 374 -5.02 -10.47 3.74
N SER A 375 -5.37 -9.81 4.83
CA SER A 375 -5.99 -10.45 5.99
C SER A 375 -7.44 -10.86 5.77
N LEU A 376 -8.08 -10.42 4.67
CA LEU A 376 -9.42 -10.86 4.29
C LEU A 376 -9.36 -12.24 3.61
N ALA A 377 -10.14 -13.18 4.15
CA ALA A 377 -10.35 -14.48 3.53
C ALA A 377 -11.19 -14.34 2.25
N GLU A 378 -10.79 -15.04 1.18
CA GLU A 378 -11.60 -15.10 -0.04
C GLU A 378 -12.96 -15.76 0.22
N SER A 379 -14.00 -15.19 -0.38
CA SER A 379 -15.32 -15.80 -0.40
C SER A 379 -15.30 -17.11 -1.19
N LYS A 380 -15.75 -18.21 -0.57
CA LYS A 380 -15.73 -19.57 -1.13
C LYS A 380 -16.50 -19.75 -2.45
N ASN A 381 -17.32 -18.77 -2.84
CA ASN A 381 -17.91 -18.74 -4.16
C ASN A 381 -16.82 -18.33 -5.16
N LYS A 382 -15.97 -19.29 -5.55
CA LYS A 382 -15.01 -19.09 -6.64
C LYS A 382 -15.78 -18.53 -7.83
N LEU A 383 -15.37 -17.34 -8.27
CA LEU A 383 -15.74 -16.81 -9.58
C LEU A 383 -15.29 -17.84 -10.63
N LYS A 384 -16.21 -18.70 -11.05
CA LYS A 384 -16.08 -19.36 -12.35
C LYS A 384 -16.35 -18.27 -13.38
N PHE A 385 -15.33 -17.48 -13.71
CA PHE A 385 -15.28 -16.91 -15.05
C PHE A 385 -15.13 -18.12 -15.96
N LYS A 386 -16.25 -18.58 -16.52
CA LYS A 386 -16.17 -19.36 -17.76
C LYS A 386 -15.67 -18.35 -18.79
N LEU A 387 -14.38 -18.42 -19.09
CA LEU A 387 -13.82 -17.84 -20.32
C LEU A 387 -14.47 -18.56 -21.50
#